data_AF-A0A0Q4F6Y9-F1
#
_entry.id   AF-A0A0Q4F6Y9-F1
#
_cell.length_a   1.000
_cell.length_b   1.000
_cell.length_c   1.000
_cell.angle_alpha   90.00
_cell.angle_beta   90.00
_cell.angle_gamma   90.00
#
_symmetry.space_group_name_H-M   'P 1'
#
loop_
_entity.id
_entity.type
_entity.pdbx_description
1 polymer ?
#
loop_
_entity_poly.entity_id
_entity_poly.type
_entity_poly.pdbx_seq_one_letter_code
_entity_poly.pdbx_strand_id
1 'polypeptide(L)'
;MIYIFLVVVALIVFLIFYMYLNPSVDNKDFDLEYRISSGKKNYYKERNSSYSDKDYRFNHQSYCNLLDGKKLIIHSLDKESNGKERVVFLLKDVREKYPSATIDYLEQNNSFSIFNIKYQGDSIFLWKKPSLIQEKEELFFKGERCQAYGDF
;
A
#
# COMPACT_ATOMS: atom_id res chain seq x y z
N MET A 1 29.91 43.66 5.09
CA MET A 1 28.78 43.80 4.14
C MET A 1 28.87 42.74 3.03
N ILE A 2 29.85 42.80 2.11
CA ILE A 2 29.99 41.81 1.00
C ILE A 2 30.15 40.36 1.47
N TYR A 3 30.96 40.10 2.50
CA TYR A 3 31.14 38.74 3.02
C TYR A 3 29.86 38.14 3.61
N ILE A 4 29.02 38.97 4.23
CA ILE A 4 27.73 38.53 4.78
C ILE A 4 26.79 38.13 3.63
N PHE A 5 26.78 38.92 2.55
CA PHE A 5 25.98 38.62 1.37
C PHE A 5 26.40 37.30 0.69
N LEU A 6 27.71 37.05 0.55
CA LEU A 6 28.23 35.80 -0.01
C LEU A 6 27.84 34.57 0.82
N VAL A 7 27.88 34.68 2.15
CA VAL A 7 27.46 33.60 3.06
C VAL A 7 25.96 33.31 2.91
N VAL A 8 25.12 34.34 2.78
CA VAL A 8 23.68 34.17 2.57
C VAL A 8 23.39 33.47 1.23
N VAL A 9 24.08 33.87 0.16
CA VAL A 9 23.93 33.21 -1.15
C VAL A 9 24.37 31.74 -1.09
N ALA A 10 25.51 31.46 -0.43
CA ALA A 10 26.00 30.09 -0.26
C ALA A 10 25.02 29.22 0.53
N LEU A 11 24.40 29.76 1.59
CA LEU A 11 23.36 29.05 2.36
C LEU A 11 22.12 28.75 1.53
N ILE A 12 21.67 29.69 0.68
CA ILE A 12 20.52 29.47 -0.20
C ILE A 12 20.84 28.38 -1.23
N VAL A 13 22.01 28.43 -1.87
CA VAL A 13 22.44 27.40 -2.82
C VAL A 13 22.52 26.03 -2.15
N PHE A 14 23.07 25.96 -0.93
CA PHE A 14 23.12 24.74 -0.14
C PHE A 14 21.71 24.20 0.17
N LEU A 15 20.78 25.06 0.59
CA LEU A 15 19.40 24.69 0.88
C LEU A 15 18.70 24.10 -0.35
N ILE A 16 18.84 24.74 -1.52
CA ILE A 16 18.28 24.25 -2.78
C ILE A 16 18.87 22.88 -3.13
N PHE A 17 20.19 22.74 -3.04
CA PHE A 17 20.89 21.49 -3.34
C PHE A 17 20.49 20.37 -2.38
N TYR A 18 20.33 20.68 -1.09
CA TYR A 18 19.87 19.75 -0.07
C TYR A 18 18.44 19.27 -0.35
N MET A 19 17.51 20.17 -0.67
CA MET A 19 16.13 19.83 -1.02
C MET A 19 16.04 19.01 -2.31
N TYR A 20 16.90 19.29 -3.29
CA TYR A 20 16.98 18.51 -4.53
C TYR A 20 17.46 17.08 -4.28
N LEU A 21 18.45 16.89 -3.41
CA LEU A 21 18.99 15.57 -3.07
C LEU A 21 18.10 14.80 -2.07
N ASN A 22 17.37 15.51 -1.21
CA ASN A 22 16.51 14.93 -0.17
C ASN A 22 15.07 15.43 -0.32
N PRO A 23 14.35 15.05 -1.39
CA PRO A 23 12.95 15.39 -1.51
C PRO A 23 12.20 14.81 -0.30
N SER A 24 11.47 15.66 0.44
CA SER A 24 10.59 15.17 1.49
C SER A 24 9.47 14.37 0.84
N VAL A 25 9.26 13.15 1.35
CA VAL A 25 8.08 12.39 1.00
C VAL A 25 6.91 12.95 1.82
N ASP A 26 6.09 13.77 1.18
CA ASP A 26 4.95 14.42 1.84
C ASP A 26 3.90 13.41 2.31
N ASN A 27 3.73 12.30 1.58
CA ASN A 27 2.88 11.19 1.97
C ASN A 27 3.63 9.85 1.88
N LYS A 28 3.97 9.29 3.05
CA LYS A 28 4.72 8.03 3.18
C LYS A 28 4.00 6.85 2.55
N ASP A 29 2.67 6.84 2.57
CA ASP A 29 1.86 5.77 1.99
C ASP A 29 1.92 5.80 0.48
N PHE A 30 1.79 6.99 -0.09
CA PHE A 30 1.89 7.18 -1.54
C PHE A 30 3.27 6.77 -2.07
N ASP A 31 4.36 7.17 -1.40
CA ASP A 31 5.71 6.73 -1.77
C ASP A 31 5.86 5.21 -1.64
N LEU A 32 5.30 4.62 -0.58
CA LEU A 32 5.35 3.18 -0.39
C LEU A 32 4.59 2.43 -1.50
N GLU A 33 3.36 2.84 -1.81
CA GLU A 33 2.56 2.31 -2.92
C GLU A 33 3.33 2.39 -4.23
N TYR A 34 3.92 3.56 -4.55
CA TYR A 34 4.70 3.78 -5.75
C TYR A 34 5.94 2.86 -5.82
N ARG A 35 6.68 2.72 -4.71
CA ARG A 35 7.89 1.89 -4.68
C ARG A 35 7.58 0.39 -4.78
N ILE A 36 6.51 -0.07 -4.15
CA ILE A 36 6.04 -1.45 -4.32
C ILE A 36 5.60 -1.67 -5.77
N SER A 37 4.80 -0.74 -6.32
CA SER A 37 4.27 -0.84 -7.67
C SER A 37 5.31 -0.67 -8.77
N SER A 38 6.50 -0.13 -8.46
CA SER A 38 7.63 -0.06 -9.38
C SER A 38 8.64 -1.20 -9.18
N GLY A 39 8.36 -2.13 -8.27
CA GLY A 39 9.28 -3.21 -7.89
C GLY A 39 10.54 -2.75 -7.14
N LYS A 40 10.65 -1.46 -6.81
CA LYS A 40 11.80 -0.88 -6.08
C LYS A 40 11.83 -1.32 -4.62
N LYS A 41 10.68 -1.72 -4.06
CA LYS A 41 10.55 -2.10 -2.64
C LYS A 41 9.68 -3.32 -2.48
N ASN A 42 10.01 -4.13 -1.48
CA ASN A 42 9.28 -5.35 -1.16
C ASN A 42 8.39 -5.11 0.07
N TYR A 43 7.07 -5.21 -0.10
CA TYR A 43 6.09 -5.01 0.97
C TYR A 43 6.28 -5.97 2.17
N TYR A 44 6.84 -7.16 1.97
CA TYR A 44 7.15 -8.08 3.06
C TYR A 44 8.17 -7.50 4.06
N LYS A 45 9.04 -6.59 3.60
CA LYS A 45 10.10 -5.97 4.42
C LYS A 45 9.66 -4.67 5.09
N GLU A 46 8.46 -4.20 4.78
CA GLU A 46 7.91 -2.95 5.28
C GLU A 46 7.14 -3.11 6.59
N ARG A 47 7.07 -4.35 7.08
CA ARG A 47 6.43 -4.69 8.34
C ARG A 47 7.14 -3.99 9.49
N ASN A 48 6.34 -3.48 10.42
CA ASN A 48 6.87 -3.03 11.71
C ASN A 48 7.29 -4.25 12.56
N SER A 49 8.60 -4.40 12.79
CA SER A 49 9.19 -5.54 13.51
C SER A 49 8.83 -5.59 15.00
N SER A 50 8.23 -4.54 15.57
CA SER A 50 7.83 -4.52 16.99
C SER A 50 6.55 -5.30 17.27
N TYR A 51 5.81 -5.72 16.26
CA TYR A 51 4.52 -6.41 16.42
C TYR A 51 4.62 -7.90 16.09
N SER A 52 3.85 -8.70 16.82
CA SER A 52 3.78 -10.14 16.61
C SER A 52 2.88 -10.47 15.41
N ASP A 53 3.30 -11.43 14.59
CA ASP A 53 2.53 -11.97 13.47
C ASP A 53 1.12 -12.44 13.83
N LYS A 54 0.90 -12.85 15.09
CA LYS A 54 -0.40 -13.33 15.58
C LYS A 54 -1.42 -12.20 15.77
N ASP A 55 -0.96 -10.95 15.84
CA ASP A 55 -1.80 -9.80 16.12
C ASP A 55 -2.40 -9.20 14.84
N TYR A 56 -1.92 -9.62 13.67
CA TYR A 56 -2.35 -9.12 12.37
C TYR A 56 -3.49 -9.96 11.77
N ARG A 57 -4.51 -9.28 11.26
CA ARG A 57 -5.67 -9.94 10.68
C ARG A 57 -5.39 -10.46 9.27
N PHE A 58 -4.55 -9.76 8.52
CA PHE A 58 -4.21 -10.10 7.14
C PHE A 58 -2.74 -10.49 7.01
N ASN A 59 -2.40 -11.69 7.46
CA ASN A 59 -1.06 -12.22 7.26
C ASN A 59 -0.97 -13.03 5.95
N HIS A 60 -0.61 -12.35 4.86
CA HIS A 60 -0.32 -12.97 3.56
C HIS A 60 -1.50 -13.76 2.96
N GLN A 61 -2.70 -13.20 3.02
CA GLN A 61 -3.85 -13.82 2.36
C GLN A 61 -3.75 -13.61 0.85
N SER A 62 -3.84 -14.68 0.08
CA SER A 62 -3.72 -14.65 -1.38
C SER A 62 -4.97 -15.20 -2.04
N TYR A 63 -5.51 -14.44 -3.01
CA TYR A 63 -6.69 -14.78 -3.78
C TYR A 63 -6.39 -14.66 -5.27
N CYS A 64 -6.86 -15.62 -6.05
CA CYS A 64 -6.56 -15.77 -7.46
C CYS A 64 -7.86 -15.70 -8.26
N ASN A 65 -7.80 -14.96 -9.36
CA ASN A 65 -8.81 -14.98 -10.41
C ASN A 65 -8.15 -15.51 -11.68
N LEU A 66 -8.32 -16.81 -11.90
CA LEU A 66 -7.70 -17.52 -13.02
C LEU A 66 -8.23 -17.06 -14.38
N LEU A 67 -9.50 -16.63 -14.43
CA LEU A 67 -10.14 -16.15 -15.65
C LEU A 67 -9.51 -14.82 -16.13
N ASP A 68 -9.25 -13.92 -15.18
CA ASP A 68 -8.69 -12.60 -15.47
C ASP A 68 -7.15 -12.57 -15.41
N GLY A 69 -6.51 -13.68 -15.00
CA GLY A 69 -5.06 -13.75 -14.80
C GLY A 69 -4.57 -12.80 -13.70
N LYS A 70 -5.36 -12.63 -12.63
CA LYS A 70 -5.06 -11.68 -11.54
C LYS A 70 -4.89 -12.39 -10.20
N LYS A 71 -3.94 -11.93 -9.39
CA LYS A 71 -3.68 -12.38 -8.03
C LYS A 71 -3.71 -11.19 -7.07
N LEU A 72 -4.61 -11.22 -6.10
CA LEU A 72 -4.68 -10.28 -4.99
C LEU A 72 -3.92 -10.86 -3.80
N ILE A 73 -2.99 -10.08 -3.24
CA ILE A 73 -2.28 -10.40 -1.99
C ILE A 73 -2.60 -9.30 -0.99
N ILE A 74 -3.12 -9.67 0.18
CA ILE A 74 -3.46 -8.74 1.27
C ILE A 74 -2.47 -8.98 2.40
N HIS A 75 -1.82 -7.90 2.86
CA HIS A 75 -0.80 -7.96 3.88
C HIS A 75 -0.89 -6.79 4.86
N SER A 76 -0.89 -7.07 6.16
CA SER A 76 -0.79 -6.06 7.20
C SER A 76 0.64 -5.58 7.37
N LEU A 77 0.85 -4.26 7.36
CA LEU A 77 2.16 -3.62 7.46
C LEU A 77 2.48 -3.21 8.90
N ASP A 78 1.57 -2.46 9.52
CA ASP A 78 1.76 -1.92 10.87
C ASP A 78 0.40 -1.71 11.56
N LYS A 79 0.45 -1.33 12.84
CA LYS A 79 -0.71 -0.93 13.62
C LYS A 79 -0.42 0.42 14.25
N GLU A 80 -1.29 1.39 14.00
CA GLU A 80 -1.20 2.71 14.58
C GLU A 80 -1.51 2.68 16.08
N SER A 81 -1.11 3.74 16.79
CA SER A 81 -1.36 3.89 18.23
C SER A 81 -2.85 3.94 18.59
N ASN A 82 -3.70 4.37 17.65
CA ASN A 82 -5.16 4.38 17.76
C ASN A 82 -5.78 2.98 17.50
N GLY A 83 -4.96 1.96 17.24
CA GLY A 83 -5.42 0.59 16.97
C GLY A 83 -5.84 0.31 15.53
N LYS A 84 -5.77 1.29 14.61
CA LYS A 84 -5.97 1.05 13.18
C LYS A 84 -4.84 0.20 12.64
N GLU A 85 -5.17 -0.78 11.82
CA GLU A 85 -4.19 -1.66 11.18
C GLU A 85 -4.01 -1.22 9.73
N ARG A 86 -2.78 -0.87 9.34
CA ARG A 86 -2.45 -0.47 7.99
C ARG A 86 -2.22 -1.70 7.14
N VAL A 87 -2.94 -1.79 6.03
CA VAL A 87 -2.98 -2.98 5.17
C VAL A 87 -2.66 -2.57 3.74
N VAL A 88 -1.77 -3.33 3.10
CA VAL A 88 -1.50 -3.21 1.66
C VAL A 88 -2.26 -4.28 0.89
N PHE A 89 -2.96 -3.84 -0.15
CA PHE A 89 -3.63 -4.64 -1.15
C PHE A 89 -2.79 -4.61 -2.42
N LEU A 90 -2.20 -5.75 -2.77
CA LEU A 90 -1.36 -5.90 -3.93
C LEU A 90 -2.11 -6.68 -5.01
N LEU A 91 -2.35 -6.03 -6.15
CA LEU A 91 -2.91 -6.67 -7.33
C LEU A 91 -1.80 -6.96 -8.33
N LYS A 92 -1.53 -8.23 -8.58
CA LYS A 92 -0.66 -8.72 -9.64
C LYS A 92 -1.53 -9.12 -10.83
N ASP A 93 -1.28 -8.54 -11.99
CA ASP A 93 -1.86 -8.97 -13.27
C ASP A 93 -0.74 -9.63 -14.09
N VAL A 94 -0.96 -10.82 -14.63
CA VAL A 94 0.04 -11.54 -15.44
C VAL A 94 0.48 -10.76 -16.69
N ARG A 95 -0.31 -9.78 -17.13
CA ARG A 95 -0.01 -8.92 -18.27
C ARG A 95 0.85 -7.71 -17.90
N GLU A 96 0.97 -7.40 -16.61
CA GLU A 96 1.72 -6.25 -16.14
C GLU A 96 3.07 -6.68 -15.54
N LYS A 97 4.12 -5.92 -15.83
CA LYS A 97 5.46 -6.21 -15.32
C LYS A 97 5.55 -6.03 -13.80
N TYR A 98 4.79 -5.09 -13.27
CA TYR A 98 4.81 -4.74 -11.86
C TYR A 98 3.40 -4.77 -11.29
N PRO A 99 3.24 -5.12 -10.00
CA PRO A 99 1.94 -5.08 -9.37
C PRO A 99 1.44 -3.65 -9.19
N SER A 100 0.14 -3.51 -8.97
CA SER A 100 -0.45 -2.31 -8.38
C SER A 100 -0.61 -2.50 -6.87
N ALA A 101 -0.20 -1.51 -6.08
CA ALA A 101 -0.40 -1.49 -4.63
C ALA A 101 -1.41 -0.40 -4.23
N THR A 102 -2.25 -0.70 -3.24
CA THR A 102 -3.10 0.30 -2.58
C THR A 102 -3.08 0.03 -1.09
N ILE A 103 -2.83 1.06 -0.29
CA ILE A 103 -2.85 1.02 1.17
C ILE A 103 -4.20 1.51 1.65
N ASP A 104 -4.75 0.80 2.62
CA ASP A 104 -5.95 1.18 3.33
C ASP A 104 -5.81 0.82 4.81
N TYR A 105 -6.69 1.35 5.64
CA TYR A 105 -6.66 1.23 7.08
C TYR A 105 -7.87 0.44 7.54
N LEU A 106 -7.61 -0.68 8.23
CA LEU A 106 -8.64 -1.41 8.95
C LEU A 106 -8.92 -0.67 10.26
N GLU A 107 -10.12 -0.10 10.33
CA GLU A 107 -10.66 0.59 11.49
C GLU A 107 -11.08 -0.40 12.59
N GLN A 108 -11.22 0.09 13.82
CA GLN A 108 -11.61 -0.73 14.98
C GLN A 108 -12.99 -1.41 14.83
N ASN A 109 -13.88 -0.83 14.02
CA ASN A 109 -15.18 -1.40 13.69
C ASN A 109 -15.10 -2.47 12.58
N ASN A 110 -13.90 -2.95 12.24
CA ASN A 110 -13.64 -3.93 11.19
C ASN A 110 -14.00 -3.46 9.77
N SER A 111 -14.07 -2.15 9.54
CA SER A 111 -14.28 -1.57 8.21
C SER A 111 -13.00 -0.97 7.65
N PHE A 112 -12.97 -0.82 6.33
CA PHE A 112 -11.89 -0.16 5.60
C PHE A 112 -12.38 1.21 5.10
N SER A 113 -11.46 2.16 4.90
CA SER A 113 -11.84 3.51 4.46
C SER A 113 -12.21 3.52 2.97
N ILE A 114 -11.45 2.82 2.15
CA ILE A 114 -11.55 2.82 0.70
C ILE A 114 -12.18 1.53 0.19
N PHE A 115 -11.84 0.40 0.80
CA PHE A 115 -12.32 -0.91 0.40
C PHE A 115 -13.53 -1.39 1.20
N ASN A 116 -14.31 -2.27 0.59
CA ASN A 116 -15.32 -3.06 1.25
C ASN A 116 -15.11 -4.53 0.86
N ILE A 117 -14.86 -5.37 1.87
CA ILE A 117 -14.50 -6.77 1.66
C ILE A 117 -15.66 -7.66 2.07
N LYS A 118 -16.13 -8.49 1.13
CA LYS A 118 -17.12 -9.53 1.40
C LYS A 118 -16.53 -10.90 1.10
N TYR A 119 -16.79 -11.84 2.00
CA TYR A 119 -16.37 -13.24 1.87
C TYR A 119 -17.59 -14.12 1.62
N GLN A 120 -17.45 -15.10 0.72
CA GLN A 120 -18.46 -16.13 0.48
C GLN A 120 -17.74 -17.48 0.28
N GLY A 121 -17.69 -18.29 1.34
CA GLY A 121 -16.84 -19.48 1.34
C GLY A 121 -15.36 -19.10 1.15
N ASP A 122 -14.71 -19.71 0.16
CA ASP A 122 -13.33 -19.41 -0.21
C ASP A 122 -13.19 -18.22 -1.17
N SER A 123 -14.30 -17.60 -1.60
CA SER A 123 -14.31 -16.45 -2.48
C SER A 123 -14.21 -15.13 -1.74
N ILE A 124 -13.51 -14.17 -2.34
CA ILE A 124 -13.44 -12.78 -1.91
C ILE A 124 -14.04 -11.86 -2.97
N PHE A 125 -14.79 -10.86 -2.53
CA PHE A 125 -15.26 -9.74 -3.33
C PHE A 125 -14.74 -8.45 -2.69
N LEU A 126 -13.88 -7.75 -3.42
CA LEU A 126 -13.27 -6.50 -3.01
C LEU A 126 -13.88 -5.38 -3.84
N TRP A 127 -14.66 -4.53 -3.17
CA TRP A 127 -15.26 -3.34 -3.76
C TRP A 127 -14.46 -2.12 -3.35
N LYS A 128 -14.22 -1.19 -4.28
CA LYS A 128 -13.43 0.02 -4.04
C LYS A 128 -14.30 1.26 -4.19
N LYS A 129 -14.21 2.17 -3.24
CA LYS A 129 -14.77 3.52 -3.35
C LYS A 129 -13.82 4.37 -4.19
N PRO A 130 -14.29 5.00 -5.29
CA PRO A 130 -13.45 5.85 -6.13
C PRO A 130 -12.99 7.12 -5.40
N SER A 131 -13.73 7.59 -4.39
CA SER A 131 -13.32 8.67 -3.49
C SER A 131 -14.06 8.56 -2.15
N LEU A 132 -13.60 9.30 -1.14
CA LEU A 132 -14.29 9.40 0.16
C LEU A 132 -15.70 10.04 0.06
N ILE A 133 -16.00 10.73 -1.05
CA ILE A 133 -17.25 11.48 -1.26
C ILE A 133 -18.23 10.69 -2.14
N GLN A 134 -17.72 9.81 -3.03
CA GLN A 134 -18.56 8.97 -3.89
C GLN A 134 -18.83 7.63 -3.21
N GLU A 135 -20.08 7.41 -2.81
CA GLU A 135 -20.52 6.18 -2.15
C GLU A 135 -20.65 4.98 -3.09
N LYS A 136 -20.74 5.20 -4.41
CA LYS A 136 -20.93 4.10 -5.36
C LYS A 136 -19.64 3.29 -5.47
N GLU A 137 -19.63 2.14 -4.81
CA GLU A 137 -18.54 1.19 -4.86
C GLU A 137 -18.50 0.47 -6.22
N GLU A 138 -17.30 0.23 -6.73
CA GLU A 138 -17.06 -0.55 -7.94
C GLU A 138 -16.31 -1.84 -7.62
N LEU A 139 -16.61 -2.92 -8.35
CA LEU A 139 -15.93 -4.19 -8.14
C LEU A 139 -14.47 -4.04 -8.58
N PHE A 140 -13.56 -4.04 -7.61
CA PHE A 140 -12.13 -3.91 -7.85
C PHE A 140 -11.49 -5.28 -8.10
N PHE A 141 -11.88 -6.29 -7.33
CA PHE A 141 -11.40 -7.65 -7.49
C PHE A 141 -12.45 -8.66 -7.03
N LYS A 142 -12.55 -9.78 -7.75
CA LYS A 142 -13.21 -11.00 -7.27
C LYS A 142 -12.27 -12.16 -7.53
N GLY A 143 -12.24 -13.13 -6.64
CA GLY A 143 -11.42 -14.32 -6.81
C GLY A 143 -11.64 -15.32 -5.69
N GLU A 144 -10.95 -16.44 -5.78
CA GLU A 144 -10.98 -17.51 -4.79
C GLU A 144 -9.63 -17.63 -4.12
N ARG A 145 -9.57 -18.22 -2.93
CA ARG A 145 -8.30 -18.44 -2.24
C ARG A 145 -7.35 -19.20 -3.16
N CYS A 146 -6.14 -18.67 -3.37
CA CYS A 146 -5.18 -19.33 -4.25
C CYS A 146 -4.87 -20.72 -3.69
N GLN A 147 -4.94 -21.74 -4.54
CA GLN A 147 -4.39 -23.06 -4.19
C GLN A 147 -2.88 -22.92 -4.01
N ALA A 148 -2.27 -23.75 -3.15
CA ALA A 148 -0.84 -23.67 -2.82
C ALA A 148 0.11 -23.84 -4.02
N TYR A 149 -0.42 -24.17 -5.20
CA TYR A 149 0.30 -24.29 -6.46
C TYR A 149 0.04 -23.07 -7.36
N GLY A 150 1.04 -22.18 -7.47
CA GLY A 150 1.09 -21.16 -8.52
C GLY A 150 1.36 -19.76 -7.99
N ASP A 151 2.64 -19.46 -7.75
CA ASP A 151 3.12 -18.13 -8.11
C ASP A 151 3.19 -18.09 -9.63
N PHE A 152 2.29 -17.31 -10.25
CA PHE A 152 2.38 -16.96 -11.66
C PHE A 152 3.63 -16.11 -11.91
#